data_AF-A0A923GMR1-F1
#
_entry.id   AF-A0A923GMR1-F1
#
_cell.length_a   1.000
_cell.length_b   1.000
_cell.length_c   1.000
_cell.angle_alpha   90.00
_cell.angle_beta   90.00
_cell.angle_gamma   90.00
#
_symmetry.space_group_name_H-M   'P 1'
#
loop_
_entity.id
_entity.type
_entity.pdbx_description
1 polymer ?
#
loop_
_entity_poly.entity_id
_entity_poly.type
_entity_poly.pdbx_seq_one_letter_code
_entity_poly.pdbx_strand_id
1 'polypeptide(L)'
;MPQNNTPSSGSDNIPAPSYKSSQSLITAIPGIPTTQAKEQAAKLLDGARYLNHTGLMLGDHRRVAASHYLNMMVRALFDELEHSHPRTPADR
;
A
#
# COMPACT_ATOMS: atom_id res chain seq x y z
N MET A 1 -58.83 10.13 -3.06
CA MET A 1 -57.91 9.66 -2.00
C MET A 1 -56.50 9.49 -2.59
N PRO A 2 -55.43 9.78 -1.84
CA PRO A 2 -54.25 10.49 -2.34
C PRO A 2 -53.06 9.59 -2.72
N GLN A 3 -52.19 10.14 -3.59
CA GLN A 3 -50.83 9.68 -3.89
C GLN A 3 -49.98 9.64 -2.62
N ASN A 4 -49.21 8.57 -2.41
CA ASN A 4 -48.19 8.54 -1.37
C ASN A 4 -46.91 7.84 -1.85
N ASN A 5 -46.00 8.66 -2.38
CA ASN A 5 -44.60 8.78 -1.96
C ASN A 5 -43.80 7.48 -1.78
N THR A 6 -43.21 7.00 -2.88
CA THR A 6 -41.99 6.18 -2.83
C THR A 6 -40.81 7.12 -2.57
N PRO A 7 -40.04 6.97 -1.47
CA PRO A 7 -38.81 7.73 -1.32
C PRO A 7 -37.76 7.18 -2.30
N SER A 8 -37.50 7.97 -3.33
CA SER A 8 -36.19 7.97 -3.99
C SER A 8 -35.16 8.38 -2.95
N SER A 9 -34.21 7.50 -2.62
CA SER A 9 -33.10 7.90 -1.76
C SER A 9 -31.88 7.01 -1.97
N GLY A 10 -30.79 7.66 -2.38
CA GLY A 10 -29.45 7.17 -2.17
C GLY A 10 -28.97 6.14 -3.19
N SER A 11 -28.75 6.57 -4.44
CA SER A 11 -27.55 6.10 -5.12
C SER A 11 -26.39 6.62 -4.29
N ASP A 12 -26.00 5.85 -3.28
CA ASP A 12 -24.80 6.09 -2.50
C ASP A 12 -23.65 6.02 -3.50
N ASN A 13 -23.28 7.20 -4.00
CA ASN A 13 -21.99 7.47 -4.57
C ASN A 13 -20.99 7.24 -3.43
N ILE A 14 -20.71 5.96 -3.12
CA ILE A 14 -19.49 5.58 -2.44
C ILE A 14 -18.41 6.18 -3.34
N PRO A 15 -17.67 7.20 -2.89
CA PRO A 15 -16.53 7.66 -3.66
C PRO A 15 -15.62 6.45 -3.71
N ALA A 16 -15.48 5.84 -4.90
CA ALA A 16 -14.40 4.90 -5.12
C ALA A 16 -13.15 5.62 -4.60
N PRO A 17 -12.38 5.03 -3.66
CA PRO A 17 -11.18 5.68 -3.17
C PRO A 17 -10.32 5.98 -4.38
N SER A 18 -10.27 7.27 -4.72
CA SER A 18 -9.35 7.80 -5.72
C SER A 18 -7.99 7.70 -5.07
N TYR A 19 -7.41 6.50 -5.12
CA TYR A 19 -6.00 6.29 -4.85
C TYR A 19 -5.28 7.09 -5.92
N LYS A 20 -5.05 8.39 -5.65
CA LYS A 20 -4.10 9.18 -6.41
C LYS A 20 -2.84 8.33 -6.49
N SER A 21 -2.41 8.07 -7.72
CA SER A 21 -1.24 7.26 -8.01
C SER A 21 -0.10 7.66 -7.05
N SER A 22 0.23 6.73 -6.16
CA SER A 22 1.52 6.67 -5.47
C SER A 22 1.88 7.87 -4.59
N GLN A 23 1.04 8.21 -3.59
CA GLN A 23 1.64 8.78 -2.37
C GLN A 23 2.42 7.64 -1.70
N SER A 24 3.75 7.74 -1.69
CA SER A 24 4.62 6.79 -1.00
C SER A 24 4.28 6.84 0.50
N LEU A 25 3.45 5.88 0.95
CA LEU A 25 3.00 5.79 2.33
C LEU A 25 4.13 5.33 3.27
N ILE A 26 5.16 4.71 2.71
CA ILE A 26 6.35 4.26 3.41
C ILE A 26 7.56 4.67 2.56
N THR A 27 8.42 5.53 3.10
CA THR A 27 9.68 5.95 2.47
C THR A 27 10.86 5.55 3.35
N ALA A 28 12.06 5.49 2.77
CA ALA A 28 13.28 5.27 3.51
C ALA A 28 13.70 6.53 4.29
N ILE A 29 14.31 6.35 5.45
CA ILE A 29 14.86 7.46 6.23
C ILE A 29 16.02 8.08 5.44
N PRO A 30 16.04 9.40 5.19
CA PRO A 30 17.15 10.04 4.50
C PRO A 30 18.51 9.73 5.16
N GLY A 31 19.51 9.42 4.35
CA GLY A 31 20.88 9.16 4.81
C GLY A 31 21.16 7.72 5.25
N ILE A 32 20.17 6.81 5.27
CA ILE A 32 20.45 5.38 5.43
C ILE A 32 20.96 4.80 4.10
N PRO A 33 21.96 3.89 4.10
CA PRO A 33 22.38 3.20 2.90
C PRO A 33 21.21 2.43 2.26
N THR A 34 21.09 2.51 0.93
CA THR A 34 20.05 1.79 0.17
C THR A 34 20.04 0.29 0.46
N THR A 35 21.22 -0.31 0.69
CA THR A 35 21.34 -1.72 1.07
C THR A 35 20.66 -2.01 2.41
N GLN A 36 20.87 -1.15 3.41
CA GLN A 36 20.22 -1.26 4.71
C GLN A 36 18.71 -1.02 4.59
N ALA A 37 18.28 -0.02 3.80
CA ALA A 37 16.87 0.24 3.53
C ALA A 37 16.17 -1.00 2.93
N LYS A 38 16.81 -1.63 1.93
CA LYS A 38 16.33 -2.86 1.30
C LYS A 38 16.24 -4.03 2.28
N GLU A 39 17.21 -4.17 3.19
CA GLU A 39 17.17 -5.20 4.24
C GLU A 39 15.97 -5.00 5.19
N GLN A 40 15.71 -3.76 5.61
CA GLN A 40 14.56 -3.45 6.46
C GLN A 40 13.23 -3.66 5.73
N ALA A 41 13.16 -3.28 4.45
CA ALA A 41 11.99 -3.54 3.60
C ALA A 41 11.72 -5.05 3.43
N ALA A 42 12.78 -5.87 3.33
CA ALA A 42 12.63 -7.33 3.27
C ALA A 42 12.02 -7.90 4.56
N LYS A 43 12.42 -7.39 5.73
CA LYS A 43 11.82 -7.80 7.03
C LYS A 43 10.33 -7.45 7.11
N LEU A 44 9.92 -6.30 6.56
CA LEU A 44 8.50 -5.95 6.45
C LEU A 44 7.73 -6.90 5.54
N LEU A 45 8.34 -7.35 4.44
CA LEU A 45 7.75 -8.34 3.54
C LEU A 45 7.54 -9.70 4.23
N ASP A 46 8.50 -10.12 5.06
CA ASP A 46 8.36 -11.34 5.86
C ASP A 46 7.22 -11.22 6.89
N GLY A 47 7.08 -10.05 7.53
CA GLY A 47 5.94 -9.74 8.38
C GLY A 47 4.60 -9.80 7.65
N ALA A 48 4.52 -9.26 6.43
CA ALA A 48 3.33 -9.36 5.59
C ALA A 48 3.02 -10.83 5.24
N ARG A 49 4.03 -11.64 4.90
CA ARG A 49 3.84 -13.08 4.63
C ARG A 49 3.31 -13.82 5.86
N TYR A 50 3.82 -13.50 7.05
CA TYR A 50 3.33 -14.07 8.31
C TYR A 50 1.86 -13.69 8.60
N LEU A 51 1.49 -12.42 8.38
CA LEU A 51 0.10 -11.97 8.52
C LEU A 51 -0.83 -12.69 7.54
N ASN A 52 -0.41 -12.87 6.29
CA ASN A 52 -1.19 -13.63 5.31
C ASN A 52 -1.37 -15.09 5.79
N HIS A 53 -0.27 -15.76 6.14
CA HIS A 53 -0.30 -17.16 6.55
C HIS A 53 -1.18 -17.38 7.77
N THR A 54 -0.99 -16.61 8.83
CA THR A 54 -1.79 -16.73 10.05
C THR A 54 -3.24 -16.27 9.85
N GLY A 55 -3.48 -15.27 9.00
CA GLY A 55 -4.82 -14.84 8.62
C GLY A 55 -5.60 -15.96 7.93
N LEU A 56 -4.98 -16.66 6.97
CA LEU A 56 -5.59 -17.81 6.31
C LEU A 56 -5.84 -18.97 7.28
N MET A 57 -4.89 -19.29 8.15
CA MET A 57 -5.05 -20.35 9.16
C MET A 57 -6.19 -20.09 10.15
N LEU A 58 -6.39 -18.82 10.53
CA LEU A 58 -7.37 -18.43 11.55
C LEU A 58 -8.71 -17.97 10.95
N GLY A 59 -8.84 -17.89 9.62
CA GLY A 59 -10.00 -17.29 8.97
C GLY A 59 -10.12 -15.78 9.21
N ASP A 60 -9.04 -15.10 9.59
CA ASP A 60 -9.02 -13.67 9.88
C ASP A 60 -8.75 -12.86 8.59
N HIS A 61 -9.84 -12.46 7.94
CA HIS A 61 -9.79 -11.65 6.72
C HIS A 61 -9.10 -10.29 6.91
N ARG A 62 -9.07 -9.73 8.12
CA ARG A 62 -8.39 -8.44 8.37
C ARG A 62 -6.88 -8.60 8.26
N ARG A 63 -6.33 -9.71 8.78
CA ARG A 63 -4.90 -10.02 8.65
C ARG A 63 -4.50 -10.26 7.20
N VAL A 64 -5.33 -10.99 6.45
CA VAL A 64 -5.11 -11.21 5.02
C VAL A 64 -5.12 -9.87 4.27
N ALA A 65 -6.13 -9.03 4.50
CA ALA A 65 -6.19 -7.70 3.88
C ALA A 65 -4.97 -6.85 4.23
N ALA A 66 -4.59 -6.79 5.51
CA ALA A 66 -3.40 -6.04 5.96
C ALA A 66 -2.12 -6.52 5.27
N SER A 67 -1.95 -7.83 5.10
CA SER A 67 -0.79 -8.39 4.39
C SER A 67 -0.70 -7.92 2.93
N HIS A 68 -1.83 -7.82 2.23
CA HIS A 68 -1.86 -7.33 0.85
C HIS A 68 -1.49 -5.85 0.77
N TYR A 69 -2.03 -5.02 1.66
CA TYR A 69 -1.68 -3.60 1.71
C TYR A 69 -0.19 -3.39 2.03
N LEU A 70 0.36 -4.10 3.02
CA LEU A 70 1.78 -4.03 3.36
C LEU A 70 2.68 -4.47 2.20
N ASN A 71 2.34 -5.57 1.52
CA ASN A 71 3.08 -6.04 0.34
C ASN A 71 3.11 -4.98 -0.77
N MET A 72 1.99 -4.30 -1.04
CA MET A 72 1.94 -3.24 -2.05
C MET A 72 2.82 -2.05 -1.69
N MET A 73 2.77 -1.61 -0.43
CA MET A 73 3.59 -0.47 0.04
C MET A 73 5.09 -0.81 0.01
N VAL A 74 5.48 -2.02 0.44
CA VAL A 74 6.88 -2.45 0.42
C VAL A 74 7.41 -2.58 -1.01
N ARG A 75 6.60 -3.04 -1.96
CA ARG A 75 6.96 -3.07 -3.39
C ARG A 75 7.21 -1.66 -3.93
N ALA A 76 6.29 -0.73 -3.66
CA ALA A 76 6.46 0.66 -4.06
C ALA A 76 7.74 1.28 -3.46
N LEU A 77 8.08 0.94 -2.21
CA LEU A 77 9.32 1.35 -1.58
C LEU A 77 10.56 0.76 -2.28
N PHE A 78 10.53 -0.52 -2.68
CA PHE A 78 11.63 -1.10 -3.45
C PHE A 78 11.82 -0.40 -4.80
N ASP A 79 10.73 -0.12 -5.50
CA ASP A 79 10.76 0.64 -6.76
C ASP A 79 11.37 2.03 -6.52
N GLU A 80 10.95 2.75 -5.48
CA GLU A 80 11.51 4.06 -5.11
C GLU A 80 13.02 3.97 -4.81
N LEU A 81 13.47 2.95 -4.07
CA LEU A 81 14.88 2.74 -3.72
C LEU A 81 15.77 2.35 -4.91
N GLU A 82 15.21 1.77 -5.96
CA GLU A 82 15.93 1.48 -7.20
C GLU A 82 16.07 2.72 -8.06
N HIS A 83 15.06 3.57 -8.10
CA HIS A 83 15.05 4.80 -8.91
C HIS A 83 15.67 6.03 -8.20
N SER A 84 15.97 5.95 -6.90
CA SER A 84 16.58 7.04 -6.13
C SER A 84 18.08 7.26 -6.39
N HIS A 85 18.70 6.46 -7.28
CA HIS A 85 20.06 6.74 -7.71
C HIS A 85 20.09 8.00 -8.57
N PRO A 86 20.84 9.05 -8.17
CA PRO A 86 21.02 10.20 -9.05
C PRO A 86 21.74 9.71 -10.31
N ARG A 87 21.10 9.92 -11.47
CA ARG A 87 21.84 9.96 -12.73
C ARG A 87 22.85 11.09 -12.57
N THR A 88 24.10 10.78 -12.31
CA THR A 88 25.20 11.74 -12.42
C THR A 88 25.15 12.28 -13.85
N PRO A 89 24.91 13.59 -14.06
CA PRO A 89 25.15 14.19 -15.36
C PRO A 89 26.66 14.04 -15.58
N ALA A 90 27.04 13.23 -16.56
CA ALA A 90 28.41 13.17 -17.01
C ALA A 90 28.81 14.58 -17.47
N ASP A 91 29.80 15.12 -16.76
CA ASP A 91 30.55 16.33 -17.07
C ASP A 91 30.83 16.40 -18.59
N ARG A 92 30.39 17.49 -19.23
CA ARG A 92 30.66 17.78 -20.65
C ARG A 92 30.95 19.27 -20.82
#